data_AF-A0A838U9Z1-F1
#
_entry.id   AF-A0A838U9Z1-F1
#
_cell.length_a   1.000
_cell.length_b   1.000
_cell.length_c   1.000
_cell.angle_alpha   90.00
_cell.angle_beta   90.00
_cell.angle_gamma   90.00
#
_symmetry.space_group_name_H-M   'P 1'
#
loop_
_entity.id
_entity.type
_entity.pdbx_description
1 polymer ?
#
loop_
_entity_poly.entity_id
_entity_poly.type
_entity_poly.pdbx_seq_one_letter_code
_entity_poly.pdbx_strand_id
1 'polypeptide(L)'
;MSMKHSSARGFSLIEMIVSVAIFAIVMVAVATAYLNLISLDRETRATSVLLTNLSFALDSMARSIRTGTTYRCVGASGDPNGSCNHLMFTDANGCRVEYLLSLTGGSHIRVKVTNQYASPSCTQIVDQQLTDARITVSNLTFIVSGVDAGGALGSGGDNIQPIVTFTVTGTTVADSQHTSTFTIQTSATQRPIDIH
;
A
#
# COMPACT_ATOMS: atom_id res chain seq x y z
N MET A 1 76.62 30.76 17.07
CA MET A 1 75.19 30.62 16.69
C MET A 1 75.11 29.46 15.70
N SER A 2 74.78 28.26 16.18
CA SER A 2 74.84 27.02 15.37
C SER A 2 73.53 26.87 14.57
N MET A 3 73.65 26.79 13.24
CA MET A 3 72.51 26.62 12.33
C MET A 3 72.00 25.17 12.42
N LYS A 4 70.73 25.03 12.82
CA LYS A 4 70.01 23.76 12.90
C LYS A 4 69.74 23.26 11.47
N HIS A 5 70.47 22.27 11.00
CA HIS A 5 70.24 21.66 9.68
C HIS A 5 68.94 20.85 9.70
N SER A 6 67.94 21.29 8.93
CA SER A 6 66.71 20.54 8.69
C SER A 6 66.97 19.49 7.60
N SER A 7 66.86 18.20 7.93
CA SER A 7 66.91 17.13 6.93
C SER A 7 65.57 17.08 6.18
N ALA A 8 65.57 17.49 4.91
CA ALA A 8 64.45 17.27 4.02
C ALA A 8 64.43 15.78 3.63
N ARG A 9 63.63 14.98 4.36
CA ARG A 9 63.41 13.57 4.03
C ARG A 9 62.43 13.50 2.85
N GLY A 10 62.90 12.97 1.72
CA GLY A 10 62.08 12.72 0.52
C GLY A 10 61.62 11.27 0.44
N PHE A 11 60.56 11.01 -0.31
CA PHE A 11 60.07 9.66 -0.61
C PHE A 11 60.93 8.97 -1.67
N SER A 12 61.13 7.66 -1.50
CA SER A 12 61.75 6.81 -2.51
C SER A 12 60.79 6.53 -3.67
N LEU A 13 61.33 6.26 -4.86
CA LEU A 13 60.54 5.82 -6.03
C LEU A 13 59.70 4.58 -5.72
N ILE A 14 60.22 3.65 -4.92
CA ILE A 14 59.47 2.44 -4.53
C ILE A 14 58.25 2.79 -3.65
N GLU A 15 58.37 3.79 -2.76
CA GLU A 15 57.28 4.22 -1.88
C GLU A 15 56.19 4.93 -2.68
N MET A 16 56.55 5.68 -3.73
CA MET A 16 55.59 6.29 -4.64
C MET A 16 54.79 5.23 -5.42
N ILE A 17 55.46 4.21 -5.95
CA ILE A 17 54.80 3.12 -6.70
C ILE A 17 53.83 2.34 -5.81
N VAL A 18 54.27 1.96 -4.60
CA VAL A 18 53.42 1.23 -3.64
C VAL A 18 52.22 2.09 -3.22
N SER A 19 52.42 3.38 -2.98
CA SER A 19 51.36 4.29 -2.56
C SER A 19 50.28 4.46 -3.64
N VAL A 20 50.67 4.63 -4.91
CA VAL A 20 49.73 4.73 -6.04
C VAL A 20 48.97 3.42 -6.25
N ALA A 21 49.65 2.28 -6.13
CA ALA A 21 49.01 0.97 -6.26
C ALA A 21 47.93 0.75 -5.19
N ILE A 22 48.24 1.04 -3.91
CA ILE A 22 47.27 0.91 -2.81
C ILE A 22 46.12 1.90 -2.99
N PHE A 23 46.41 3.14 -3.35
CA PHE A 23 45.39 4.16 -3.59
C PHE A 23 44.43 3.73 -4.71
N ALA A 24 44.94 3.24 -5.83
CA ALA A 24 44.12 2.76 -6.94
C ALA A 24 43.20 1.61 -6.52
N ILE A 25 43.70 0.63 -5.75
CA ILE A 25 42.89 -0.49 -5.24
C ILE A 25 41.77 0.03 -4.32
N VAL A 26 42.09 0.95 -3.41
CA VAL A 26 41.09 1.55 -2.51
C VAL A 26 40.03 2.32 -3.28
N MET A 27 40.43 3.13 -4.27
CA MET A 27 39.48 3.89 -5.09
C MET A 27 38.54 2.99 -5.88
N VAL A 28 39.04 1.87 -6.41
CA VAL A 28 38.19 0.87 -7.10
C VAL A 28 37.20 0.24 -6.12
N ALA A 29 37.64 -0.14 -4.91
CA ALA A 29 36.74 -0.70 -3.89
C ALA A 29 35.65 0.30 -3.44
N VAL A 30 35.98 1.59 -3.34
CA VAL A 30 34.98 2.63 -3.04
C VAL A 30 34.00 2.81 -4.19
N ALA A 31 34.48 2.81 -5.43
CA ALA A 31 33.64 2.95 -6.61
C ALA A 31 32.61 1.81 -6.73
N THR A 32 33.02 0.56 -6.49
CA THR A 32 32.10 -0.59 -6.52
C THR A 32 31.04 -0.50 -5.43
N ALA A 33 31.43 -0.15 -4.20
CA ALA A 33 30.49 0.08 -3.12
C ALA A 33 29.47 1.19 -3.45
N TYR A 34 29.94 2.29 -4.06
CA TYR A 34 29.08 3.40 -4.46
C TYR A 34 28.06 3.00 -5.54
N LEU A 35 28.47 2.23 -6.56
CA LEU A 35 27.57 1.75 -7.59
C LEU A 35 26.47 0.83 -7.02
N ASN A 36 26.81 -0.03 -6.06
CA ASN A 36 25.84 -0.88 -5.38
C ASN A 36 24.82 -0.07 -4.57
N LEU A 37 25.25 1.03 -3.94
CA LEU A 37 24.33 1.94 -3.25
C LEU A 37 23.35 2.61 -4.22
N ILE A 38 23.81 2.98 -5.43
CA ILE A 38 22.93 3.57 -6.46
C ILE A 38 21.88 2.56 -6.92
N SER A 39 22.25 1.29 -7.12
CA SER A 39 21.27 0.27 -7.53
C SER A 39 20.21 0.04 -6.45
N LEU A 40 20.63 -0.02 -5.17
CA LEU A 40 19.72 -0.16 -4.04
C LEU A 40 18.78 1.06 -3.88
N ASP A 41 19.29 2.28 -4.08
CA ASP A 41 18.47 3.50 -4.03
C ASP A 41 17.38 3.49 -5.12
N ARG A 42 17.73 3.07 -6.35
CA ARG A 42 16.77 2.97 -7.45
C ARG A 42 15.65 1.98 -7.17
N GLU A 43 16.00 0.79 -6.66
CA GLU A 43 15.03 -0.25 -6.31
C GLU A 43 14.08 0.22 -5.18
N THR A 44 14.64 0.85 -4.16
CA THR A 44 13.88 1.39 -3.03
C THR A 44 12.88 2.46 -3.50
N ARG A 45 13.31 3.36 -4.38
CA ARG A 45 12.42 4.39 -4.95
C ARG A 45 11.30 3.79 -5.79
N ALA A 46 11.58 2.80 -6.63
CA ALA A 46 10.57 2.14 -7.45
C ALA A 46 9.48 1.49 -6.59
N THR A 47 9.90 0.79 -5.51
CA THR A 47 8.98 0.17 -4.54
C THR A 47 8.19 1.21 -3.76
N SER A 48 8.82 2.31 -3.34
CA SER A 48 8.17 3.39 -2.59
C SER A 48 7.02 4.05 -3.38
N VAL A 49 7.18 4.25 -4.69
CA VAL A 49 6.12 4.78 -5.55
C VAL A 49 4.92 3.83 -5.62
N LEU A 50 5.17 2.53 -5.74
CA LEU A 50 4.11 1.51 -5.75
C LEU A 50 3.33 1.49 -4.44
N LEU A 51 4.05 1.52 -3.31
CA LEU A 51 3.43 1.56 -1.99
C LEU A 51 2.63 2.84 -1.78
N THR A 52 3.10 3.98 -2.27
CA THR A 52 2.37 5.25 -2.18
C THR A 52 1.06 5.20 -2.98
N ASN A 53 1.08 4.68 -4.20
CA ASN A 53 -0.13 4.49 -5.00
C ASN A 53 -1.11 3.52 -4.34
N LEU A 54 -0.60 2.44 -3.76
CA LEU A 54 -1.41 1.51 -2.99
C LEU A 54 -2.03 2.18 -1.76
N SER A 55 -1.25 2.90 -0.95
CA SER A 55 -1.75 3.63 0.21
C SER A 55 -2.85 4.62 -0.18
N PHE A 56 -2.68 5.36 -1.28
CA PHE A 56 -3.72 6.25 -1.80
C PHE A 56 -5.02 5.49 -2.15
N ALA A 57 -4.89 4.33 -2.80
CA ALA A 57 -6.03 3.46 -3.07
C ALA A 57 -6.72 2.99 -1.79
N LEU A 58 -5.96 2.52 -0.79
CA LEU A 58 -6.49 2.06 0.49
C LEU A 58 -7.17 3.18 1.29
N ASP A 59 -6.58 4.39 1.29
CA ASP A 59 -7.16 5.57 1.93
C ASP A 59 -8.47 5.99 1.25
N SER A 60 -8.53 5.90 -0.08
CA SER A 60 -9.75 6.15 -0.83
C SER A 60 -10.85 5.15 -0.46
N MET A 61 -10.51 3.86 -0.31
CA MET A 61 -11.46 2.86 0.20
C MET A 61 -11.91 3.18 1.61
N ALA A 62 -10.98 3.47 2.53
CA ALA A 62 -11.30 3.81 3.92
C ALA A 62 -12.22 5.03 4.01
N ARG A 63 -12.01 6.04 3.16
CA ARG A 63 -12.88 7.22 3.08
C ARG A 63 -14.28 6.86 2.57
N SER A 64 -14.37 6.09 1.48
CA SER A 64 -15.66 5.65 0.93
C SER A 64 -16.45 4.82 1.94
N ILE A 65 -15.76 3.88 2.60
CA ILE A 65 -16.31 3.06 3.68
C ILE A 65 -16.80 3.94 4.82
N ARG A 66 -16.03 4.93 5.30
CA ARG A 66 -16.43 5.81 6.41
C ARG A 66 -17.74 6.56 6.14
N THR A 67 -17.99 6.97 4.91
CA THR A 67 -19.25 7.64 4.51
C THR A 67 -20.36 6.68 4.12
N GLY A 68 -20.07 5.38 4.12
CA GLY A 68 -21.00 4.33 3.71
C GLY A 68 -22.07 4.02 4.75
N THR A 69 -23.08 3.28 4.33
CA THR A 69 -24.15 2.71 5.15
C THR A 69 -24.48 1.31 4.64
N THR A 70 -25.21 0.52 5.42
CA THR A 70 -25.67 -0.81 4.98
C THR A 70 -24.51 -1.73 4.58
N TYR A 71 -23.50 -1.85 5.44
CA TYR A 71 -22.34 -2.72 5.19
C TYR A 71 -22.75 -4.18 5.21
N ARG A 72 -22.31 -4.92 4.21
CA ARG A 72 -22.54 -6.35 4.09
C ARG A 72 -21.23 -7.02 3.71
N CYS A 73 -20.81 -7.95 4.57
CA CYS A 73 -19.81 -8.92 4.19
C CYS A 73 -20.46 -9.96 3.29
N VAL A 74 -20.02 -10.08 2.04
CA VAL A 74 -20.51 -11.10 1.11
C VAL A 74 -19.72 -12.38 1.38
N GLY A 75 -20.34 -13.31 2.09
CA GLY A 75 -19.75 -14.60 2.49
C GLY A 75 -20.81 -15.68 2.69
N ALA A 76 -20.37 -16.92 2.97
CA ALA A 76 -21.25 -18.09 3.02
C ALA A 76 -22.27 -18.09 4.18
N SER A 77 -22.03 -17.32 5.25
CA SER A 77 -22.88 -17.28 6.44
C SER A 77 -24.10 -16.37 6.32
N GLY A 78 -24.15 -15.47 5.33
CA GLY A 78 -25.19 -14.44 5.24
C GLY A 78 -25.21 -13.43 6.40
N ASP A 79 -24.27 -13.53 7.35
CA ASP A 79 -24.09 -12.59 8.45
C ASP A 79 -23.36 -11.36 7.92
N PRO A 80 -23.95 -10.15 8.03
CA PRO A 80 -23.26 -8.93 7.66
C PRO A 80 -22.09 -8.60 8.61
N ASN A 81 -22.04 -9.19 9.81
CA ASN A 81 -20.89 -9.17 10.70
C ASN A 81 -19.96 -10.36 10.41
N GLY A 82 -18.66 -10.14 10.52
CA GLY A 82 -17.65 -11.19 10.37
C GLY A 82 -16.63 -10.91 9.28
N SER A 83 -15.95 -11.97 8.85
CA SER A 83 -14.82 -11.90 7.92
C SER A 83 -15.22 -12.35 6.51
N CYS A 84 -14.86 -11.59 5.48
CA CYS A 84 -15.08 -11.92 4.08
C CYS A 84 -14.01 -11.30 3.16
N ASN A 85 -14.00 -11.68 1.88
CA ASN A 85 -13.11 -11.12 0.85
C ASN A 85 -13.84 -10.20 -0.14
N HIS A 86 -15.12 -9.94 0.10
CA HIS A 86 -15.98 -9.11 -0.73
C HIS A 86 -16.87 -8.26 0.18
N LEU A 87 -16.56 -6.97 0.25
CA LEU A 87 -17.34 -6.00 0.99
C LEU A 87 -18.30 -5.29 0.06
N MET A 88 -19.54 -5.11 0.50
CA MET A 88 -20.55 -4.29 -0.17
C MET A 88 -21.14 -3.28 0.81
N PHE A 89 -21.39 -2.06 0.35
CA PHE A 89 -22.10 -1.04 1.13
C PHE A 89 -22.76 -0.02 0.20
N THR A 90 -23.58 0.85 0.77
CA THR A 90 -24.20 1.98 0.07
C THR A 90 -23.43 3.26 0.41
N ASP A 91 -22.98 4.01 -0.59
CA ASP A 91 -22.30 5.29 -0.38
C ASP A 91 -23.27 6.42 0.00
N ALA A 92 -22.74 7.63 0.22
CA ALA A 92 -23.53 8.82 0.55
C ALA A 92 -24.50 9.26 -0.56
N ASN A 93 -24.30 8.82 -1.81
CA ASN A 93 -25.17 9.13 -2.94
C ASN A 93 -26.27 8.06 -3.14
N GLY A 94 -26.32 7.04 -2.29
CA GLY A 94 -27.23 5.90 -2.45
C GLY A 94 -26.74 4.86 -3.48
N CYS A 95 -25.47 4.94 -3.90
CA CYS A 95 -24.89 4.00 -4.85
C CYS A 95 -24.30 2.81 -4.14
N ARG A 96 -24.43 1.63 -4.75
CA ARG A 96 -23.84 0.41 -4.20
C ARG A 96 -22.37 0.34 -4.59
N VAL A 97 -21.50 0.34 -3.61
CA VAL A 97 -20.05 0.19 -3.75
C VAL A 97 -19.64 -1.21 -3.29
N GLU A 98 -18.83 -1.87 -4.09
CA GLU A 98 -18.29 -3.20 -3.81
C GLU A 98 -16.77 -3.18 -3.95
N TYR A 99 -16.08 -3.74 -2.96
CA TYR A 99 -14.65 -4.01 -3.02
C TYR A 99 -14.43 -5.52 -2.94
N LEU A 100 -13.68 -6.07 -3.90
CA LEU A 100 -13.40 -7.51 -3.98
C LEU A 100 -12.01 -7.78 -4.55
N LEU A 101 -11.47 -8.95 -4.21
CA LEU A 101 -10.29 -9.49 -4.85
C LEU A 101 -10.69 -10.12 -6.18
N SER A 102 -10.18 -9.58 -7.30
CA SER A 102 -10.37 -10.18 -8.62
C SER A 102 -9.13 -10.97 -9.01
N LEU A 103 -9.35 -12.16 -9.57
CA LEU A 103 -8.30 -13.04 -10.11
C LEU A 103 -8.28 -13.04 -11.65
N THR A 104 -9.24 -12.36 -12.28
CA THR A 104 -9.37 -12.31 -13.74
C THR A 104 -8.41 -11.28 -14.31
N GLY A 105 -7.43 -11.71 -15.11
CA GLY A 105 -6.40 -10.82 -15.65
C GLY A 105 -5.27 -10.47 -14.67
N GLY A 106 -5.15 -11.21 -13.57
CA GLY A 106 -4.18 -10.99 -12.49
C GLY A 106 -4.86 -10.82 -11.14
N SER A 107 -4.09 -10.88 -10.05
CA SER A 107 -4.62 -10.75 -8.69
C SER A 107 -4.58 -9.31 -8.20
N HIS A 108 -5.74 -8.64 -8.14
CA HIS A 108 -5.84 -7.20 -7.87
C HIS A 108 -7.13 -6.84 -7.13
N ILE A 109 -7.13 -5.69 -6.45
CA ILE A 109 -8.35 -5.16 -5.84
C ILE A 109 -9.18 -4.47 -6.92
N ARG A 110 -10.47 -4.80 -6.97
CA ARG A 110 -11.43 -4.20 -7.89
C ARG A 110 -12.47 -3.43 -7.12
N VAL A 111 -12.85 -2.26 -7.64
CA VAL A 111 -13.97 -1.46 -7.16
C VAL A 111 -15.10 -1.50 -8.18
N LYS A 112 -16.31 -1.76 -7.71
CA LYS A 112 -17.52 -1.69 -8.53
C LYS A 112 -18.51 -0.75 -7.89
N VAL A 113 -18.99 0.22 -8.64
CA VAL A 113 -20.05 1.14 -8.23
C VAL A 113 -21.24 0.94 -9.16
N THR A 114 -22.38 0.56 -8.62
CA THR A 114 -23.59 0.24 -9.39
C THR A 114 -24.80 1.00 -8.85
N ASN A 115 -25.76 1.25 -9.72
CA ASN A 115 -27.03 1.84 -9.33
C ASN A 115 -28.00 0.75 -8.86
N GLN A 116 -28.03 0.47 -7.56
CA GLN A 116 -28.89 -0.58 -7.00
C GLN A 116 -30.36 -0.15 -6.82
N TYR A 117 -30.64 1.17 -6.81
CA TYR A 117 -31.97 1.69 -6.44
C TYR A 117 -32.55 2.74 -7.39
N ALA A 118 -32.06 2.80 -8.63
CA ALA A 118 -32.36 3.89 -9.56
C ALA A 118 -32.16 5.29 -8.93
N SER A 119 -31.18 5.42 -8.02
CA SER A 119 -30.82 6.71 -7.42
C SER A 119 -30.37 7.63 -8.56
N PRO A 120 -31.02 8.79 -8.76
CA PRO A 120 -30.66 9.72 -9.83
C PRO A 120 -29.25 10.30 -9.61
N SER A 121 -28.73 10.22 -8.39
CA SER A 121 -27.39 10.66 -8.00
C SER A 121 -26.29 9.68 -8.43
N CYS A 122 -26.65 8.43 -8.76
CA CYS A 122 -25.70 7.41 -9.25
C CYS A 122 -25.51 7.52 -10.76
N THR A 123 -24.86 8.61 -11.18
CA THR A 123 -24.57 8.91 -12.59
C THR A 123 -23.29 8.22 -13.09
N GLN A 124 -22.39 7.84 -12.19
CA GLN A 124 -21.14 7.15 -12.51
C GLN A 124 -21.20 5.69 -12.07
N ILE A 125 -21.34 4.79 -13.05
CA ILE A 125 -21.12 3.36 -12.87
C ILE A 125 -19.63 3.12 -13.09
N VAL A 126 -18.96 2.56 -12.10
CA VAL A 126 -17.51 2.32 -12.12
C VAL A 126 -17.29 0.83 -12.02
N ASP A 127 -16.37 0.32 -12.84
CA ASP A 127 -15.91 -1.04 -12.72
C ASP A 127 -14.44 -1.11 -13.14
N GLN A 128 -13.53 -0.98 -12.17
CA GLN A 128 -12.12 -0.81 -12.45
C GLN A 128 -11.21 -1.46 -11.41
N GLN A 129 -9.99 -1.75 -11.86
CA GLN A 129 -8.88 -2.13 -11.01
C GLN A 129 -8.41 -0.92 -10.19
N LEU A 130 -8.22 -1.12 -8.88
CA LEU A 130 -7.81 -0.09 -7.95
C LEU A 130 -6.28 -0.07 -7.69
N THR A 131 -5.63 -1.23 -7.81
CA THR A 131 -4.18 -1.38 -7.60
C THR A 131 -3.38 -1.26 -8.91
N ASP A 132 -2.11 -0.87 -8.87
CA ASP A 132 -1.22 -0.88 -10.06
C ASP A 132 -0.99 -2.32 -10.56
N ALA A 133 -0.80 -2.52 -11.86
CA ALA A 133 -0.55 -3.84 -12.47
C ALA A 133 0.74 -4.52 -11.97
N ARG A 134 1.69 -3.76 -11.41
CA ARG A 134 2.92 -4.26 -10.79
C ARG A 134 2.72 -4.78 -9.35
N ILE A 135 1.52 -4.62 -8.79
CA ILE A 135 1.14 -5.08 -7.46
C ILE A 135 0.27 -6.31 -7.63
N THR A 136 0.70 -7.43 -7.06
CA THR A 136 -0.09 -8.66 -6.99
C THR A 136 -0.64 -8.81 -5.58
N VAL A 137 -1.96 -8.80 -5.45
CA VAL A 137 -2.62 -8.93 -4.14
C VAL A 137 -2.86 -10.40 -3.84
N SER A 138 -2.24 -10.93 -2.79
CA SER A 138 -2.36 -12.33 -2.39
C SER A 138 -3.61 -12.57 -1.55
N ASN A 139 -3.95 -11.63 -0.67
CA ASN A 139 -5.14 -11.73 0.18
C ASN A 139 -5.76 -10.35 0.40
N LEU A 140 -7.09 -10.33 0.38
CA LEU A 140 -7.91 -9.20 0.79
C LEU A 140 -8.96 -9.75 1.75
N THR A 141 -8.93 -9.29 2.99
CA THR A 141 -9.89 -9.67 4.01
C THR A 141 -10.52 -8.42 4.61
N PHE A 142 -11.84 -8.42 4.72
CA PHE A 142 -12.65 -7.43 5.41
C PHE A 142 -13.25 -8.07 6.65
N ILE A 143 -13.24 -7.35 7.75
CA ILE A 143 -13.88 -7.70 9.01
C ILE A 143 -14.87 -6.58 9.31
N VAL A 144 -16.16 -6.89 9.25
CA VAL A 144 -17.25 -5.97 9.56
C VAL A 144 -17.78 -6.30 10.94
N SER A 145 -17.98 -5.28 11.78
CA SER A 145 -18.64 -5.43 13.07
C SER A 145 -19.47 -4.20 13.43
N GLY A 146 -20.46 -4.42 14.31
CA GLY A 146 -21.34 -3.36 14.80
C GLY A 146 -22.52 -3.04 13.89
N VAL A 147 -22.87 -3.95 12.98
CA VAL A 147 -24.03 -3.81 12.08
C VAL A 147 -25.19 -4.72 12.48
N ASP A 148 -26.43 -4.30 12.17
CA ASP A 148 -27.61 -5.15 12.32
C ASP A 148 -27.70 -6.21 11.19
N ALA A 149 -28.73 -7.06 11.23
CA ALA A 149 -28.97 -8.09 10.20
C ALA A 149 -29.19 -7.51 8.78
N GLY A 150 -29.55 -6.23 8.65
CA GLY A 150 -29.66 -5.53 7.37
C GLY A 150 -28.35 -4.92 6.87
N GLY A 151 -27.33 -4.87 7.73
CA GLY A 151 -26.05 -4.19 7.49
C GLY A 151 -26.05 -2.73 7.94
N ALA A 152 -27.15 -2.22 8.48
CA ALA A 152 -27.27 -0.85 8.98
C ALA A 152 -26.65 -0.73 10.38
N LEU A 153 -26.73 0.46 10.99
CA LEU A 153 -26.36 0.66 12.39
C LEU A 153 -27.04 -0.41 13.25
N GLY A 154 -26.29 -1.03 14.18
CA GLY A 154 -26.86 -2.03 15.09
C GLY A 154 -28.11 -1.50 15.79
N SER A 155 -29.29 -2.04 15.45
CA SER A 155 -30.60 -1.58 15.96
C SER A 155 -30.97 -2.19 17.32
N GLY A 156 -30.04 -2.87 18.00
CA GLY A 156 -30.31 -3.63 19.21
C GLY A 156 -29.94 -2.88 20.49
N GLY A 157 -30.62 -1.77 20.84
CA GLY A 157 -30.49 -1.07 22.13
C GLY A 157 -29.15 -0.36 22.39
N ASP A 158 -28.04 -0.99 22.01
CA ASP A 158 -26.70 -0.46 21.94
C ASP A 158 -26.45 -0.04 20.49
N ASN A 159 -26.60 1.25 20.18
CA ASN A 159 -26.20 1.84 18.90
C ASN A 159 -24.67 1.76 18.73
N ILE A 160 -24.16 0.57 18.43
CA ILE A 160 -22.74 0.35 18.15
C ILE A 160 -22.43 0.94 16.79
N GLN A 161 -21.43 1.84 16.74
CA GLN A 161 -20.96 2.40 15.48
C GLN A 161 -20.28 1.29 14.65
N PRO A 162 -20.71 1.05 13.40
CA PRO A 162 -20.06 0.10 12.52
C PRO A 162 -18.59 0.44 12.30
N ILE A 163 -17.77 -0.60 12.33
CA ILE A 163 -16.36 -0.54 11.98
C ILE A 163 -16.06 -1.63 10.97
N VAL A 164 -15.33 -1.24 9.92
CA VAL A 164 -14.80 -2.15 8.92
C VAL A 164 -13.29 -2.10 9.02
N THR A 165 -12.68 -3.24 9.34
CA THR A 165 -11.24 -3.41 9.27
C THR A 165 -10.90 -4.23 8.06
N PHE A 166 -9.96 -3.78 7.24
CA PHE A 166 -9.51 -4.54 6.08
C PHE A 166 -8.00 -4.71 6.10
N THR A 167 -7.58 -5.89 5.67
CA THR A 167 -6.18 -6.30 5.58
C THR A 167 -5.89 -6.72 4.16
N VAL A 168 -4.83 -6.15 3.59
CA VAL A 168 -4.33 -6.45 2.25
C VAL A 168 -2.93 -7.02 2.39
N THR A 169 -2.70 -8.20 1.83
CA THR A 169 -1.38 -8.77 1.69
C THR A 169 -1.06 -8.98 0.22
N GLY A 170 0.19 -8.80 -0.15
CA GLY A 170 0.59 -8.95 -1.54
C GLY A 170 2.08 -8.82 -1.75
N THR A 171 2.45 -8.83 -3.03
CA THR A 171 3.81 -8.65 -3.49
C THR A 171 3.88 -7.52 -4.51
N THR A 172 5.00 -6.83 -4.52
CA THR A 172 5.35 -5.85 -5.54
C THR A 172 6.56 -6.36 -6.31
N VAL A 173 6.56 -6.16 -7.62
CA VAL A 173 7.71 -6.48 -8.48
C VAL A 173 8.42 -5.17 -8.80
N ALA A 174 9.56 -4.92 -8.16
CA ALA A 174 10.39 -3.75 -8.43
C ALA A 174 11.28 -3.95 -9.66
N ASP A 175 11.77 -5.19 -9.85
CA ASP A 175 12.49 -5.69 -11.02
C ASP A 175 12.27 -7.22 -11.13
N SER A 176 12.51 -7.79 -12.30
CA SER A 176 12.36 -9.21 -12.68
C SER A 176 12.97 -10.25 -11.72
N GLN A 177 13.85 -9.84 -10.80
CA GLN A 177 14.47 -10.73 -9.79
C GLN A 177 14.22 -10.32 -8.33
N HIS A 178 13.59 -9.17 -8.07
CA HIS A 178 13.40 -8.65 -6.71
C HIS A 178 11.92 -8.37 -6.44
N THR A 179 11.31 -9.28 -5.67
CA THR A 179 9.93 -9.18 -5.20
C THR A 179 9.91 -8.77 -3.73
N SER A 180 9.19 -7.70 -3.40
CA SER A 180 8.99 -7.26 -2.01
C SER A 180 7.57 -7.59 -1.54
N THR A 181 7.44 -8.13 -0.33
CA THR A 181 6.14 -8.47 0.27
C THR A 181 5.64 -7.32 1.12
N PHE A 182 4.32 -7.13 1.18
CA PHE A 182 3.70 -6.15 2.06
C PHE A 182 2.43 -6.71 2.72
N THR A 183 2.14 -6.19 3.90
CA THR A 183 0.88 -6.37 4.61
C THR A 183 0.45 -5.02 5.17
N ILE A 184 -0.74 -4.55 4.78
CA ILE A 184 -1.31 -3.30 5.28
C ILE A 184 -2.66 -3.62 5.88
N GLN A 185 -2.92 -3.08 7.08
CA GLN A 185 -4.21 -3.16 7.74
C GLN A 185 -4.72 -1.75 8.02
N THR A 186 -6.00 -1.52 7.77
CA THR A 186 -6.66 -0.23 7.98
C THR A 186 -8.07 -0.45 8.52
N SER A 187 -8.52 0.44 9.39
CA SER A 187 -9.86 0.40 9.95
C SER A 187 -10.60 1.71 9.69
N ALA A 188 -11.85 1.60 9.26
CA ALA A 188 -12.73 2.72 9.01
C ALA A 188 -14.01 2.56 9.85
N THR A 189 -14.27 3.54 10.71
CA THR A 189 -15.53 3.66 11.43
C THR A 189 -16.50 4.49 10.60
N GLN A 190 -17.75 4.05 10.55
CA GLN A 190 -18.81 4.81 9.90
C GLN A 190 -18.97 6.18 10.57
N ARG A 191 -19.27 7.20 9.76
CA ARG A 191 -19.67 8.53 10.20
C ARG A 191 -20.89 8.95 9.38
N PRO A 192 -22.09 8.96 9.97
CA PRO A 192 -23.30 9.42 9.30
C PRO A 192 -23.09 10.84 8.77
N ILE A 193 -23.62 11.12 7.58
CA ILE A 193 -23.68 12.50 7.08
C ILE A 193 -24.82 13.20 7.81
N ASP A 194 -24.50 14.27 8.53
CA ASP A 194 -25.49 15.07 9.25
C ASP A 194 -26.09 16.05 8.24
N ILE A 195 -27.27 15.73 7.72
CA ILE A 195 -28.06 16.62 6.85
C ILE A 195 -29.16 17.25 7.71
N HIS A 196 -28.99 18.53 8.03
CA HIS A 196 -30.02 19.38 8.64
C HIS A 196 -30.81 20.11 7.56
#